data_AF-A0A149PH22-F1
#
_entry.id   AF-A0A149PH22-F1
#
_cell.length_a   1.000
_cell.length_b   1.000
_cell.length_c   1.000
_cell.angle_alpha   90.00
_cell.angle_beta   90.00
_cell.angle_gamma   90.00
#
_symmetry.space_group_name_H-M   'P 1'
#
loop_
_entity.id
_entity.type
_entity.pdbx_description
1 polymer ?
#
loop_
_entity_poly.entity_id
_entity_poly.type
_entity_poly.pdbx_seq_one_letter_code
_entity_poly.pdbx_strand_id
1 'polypeptide(L)'
;MTSTPNNASTRSSVFEVVRTQLARVCREHRRDFDAEIHLESSLIADLGLDSLSLVEAVVALEQAFGIERLPLEALSEGSDEAYFTVGSLVDLCMRHTAVGIAVDEGMRT
;
A
#
# COMPACT_ATOMS: atom_id res chain seq x y z
N MET A 1 7.23 -28.36 16.94
CA MET A 1 7.36 -28.23 15.48
C MET A 1 7.03 -26.78 15.14
N THR A 2 8.05 -26.05 14.72
CA THR A 2 8.06 -24.63 14.33
C THR A 2 7.11 -24.38 13.17
N SER A 3 6.23 -23.38 13.26
CA SER A 3 5.72 -22.69 12.07
C SER A 3 5.15 -21.34 12.47
N THR A 4 5.81 -20.31 11.98
CA THR A 4 5.56 -18.88 12.11
C THR A 4 4.50 -18.48 11.07
N PRO A 5 3.19 -18.39 11.38
CA PRO A 5 2.16 -18.17 10.36
C PRO A 5 1.67 -16.71 10.29
N ASN A 6 2.05 -15.86 11.26
CA ASN A 6 1.36 -14.59 11.43
C ASN A 6 1.75 -13.54 10.37
N ASN A 7 2.99 -13.58 9.88
CA ASN A 7 3.48 -12.57 8.93
C ASN A 7 2.94 -12.78 7.50
N ALA A 8 2.90 -14.03 7.01
CA ALA A 8 2.40 -14.34 5.67
C ALA A 8 0.89 -14.02 5.53
N SER A 9 0.08 -14.40 6.52
CA SER A 9 -1.35 -14.07 6.52
C SER A 9 -1.61 -12.56 6.60
N THR A 10 -0.84 -11.85 7.42
CA THR A 10 -0.94 -10.38 7.50
C THR A 10 -0.56 -9.74 6.15
N ARG A 11 0.50 -10.22 5.49
CA ARG A 11 0.95 -9.71 4.18
C ARG A 11 -0.13 -9.89 3.13
N SER A 12 -0.80 -11.05 3.13
CA SER A 12 -1.92 -11.31 2.23
C SER A 12 -3.09 -10.35 2.48
N SER A 13 -3.48 -10.14 3.74
CA SER A 13 -4.57 -9.20 4.07
C SER A 13 -4.24 -7.75 3.71
N VAL A 14 -3.02 -7.29 3.99
CA VAL A 14 -2.55 -5.96 3.60
C VAL A 14 -2.52 -5.84 2.08
N PHE A 15 -2.04 -6.86 1.37
CA PHE A 15 -2.06 -6.89 -0.09
C PHE A 15 -3.48 -6.80 -0.66
N GLU A 16 -4.44 -7.53 -0.11
CA GLU A 16 -5.85 -7.46 -0.55
C GLU A 16 -6.42 -6.04 -0.42
N VAL A 17 -6.14 -5.37 0.71
CA VAL A 17 -6.56 -3.97 0.93
C VAL A 17 -5.84 -3.04 -0.04
N VAL A 18 -4.52 -3.21 -0.20
CA VAL A 18 -3.70 -2.40 -1.11
C VAL A 18 -4.20 -2.51 -2.54
N ARG A 19 -4.38 -3.74 -3.02
CA ARG A 19 -4.95 -4.05 -4.33
C ARG A 19 -6.31 -3.38 -4.52
N THR A 20 -7.19 -3.48 -3.53
CA THR A 20 -8.54 -2.94 -3.61
C THR A 20 -8.53 -1.41 -3.76
N GLN A 21 -7.70 -0.71 -2.98
CA GLN A 21 -7.60 0.75 -3.09
C GLN A 21 -6.92 1.18 -4.40
N LEU A 22 -5.85 0.50 -4.81
CA LEU A 22 -5.17 0.76 -6.08
C LEU A 22 -6.14 0.57 -7.25
N ALA A 23 -6.86 -0.56 -7.31
CA ALA A 23 -7.83 -0.83 -8.35
C ALA A 23 -8.96 0.21 -8.37
N ARG A 24 -9.39 0.71 -7.20
CA ARG A 24 -10.39 1.77 -7.11
C ARG A 24 -9.89 3.08 -7.73
N VAL A 25 -8.70 3.54 -7.34
CA VAL A 25 -8.11 4.78 -7.88
C VAL A 25 -7.80 4.64 -9.37
N CYS A 26 -7.29 3.48 -9.78
CA CYS A 26 -7.04 3.19 -11.19
C CYS A 26 -8.34 3.24 -12.00
N ARG A 27 -9.46 2.68 -11.50
CA ARG A 27 -10.76 2.74 -12.19
C ARG A 27 -11.35 4.15 -12.29
N GLU A 28 -11.10 4.99 -11.28
CA GLU A 28 -11.50 6.41 -11.30
C GLU A 28 -10.81 7.17 -12.44
N HIS A 29 -9.52 6.90 -12.65
CA HIS A 29 -8.69 7.58 -13.64
C HIS A 29 -8.68 6.90 -15.02
N ARG A 30 -8.93 5.58 -15.05
CA ARG A 30 -8.92 4.71 -16.23
C ARG A 30 -10.12 3.79 -16.20
N ARG A 31 -11.12 4.10 -17.03
CA ARG A 31 -12.37 3.32 -17.12
C ARG A 31 -12.17 1.89 -17.60
N ASP A 32 -11.09 1.62 -18.33
CA ASP A 32 -10.74 0.31 -18.88
C ASP A 32 -9.71 -0.44 -18.02
N PHE A 33 -9.54 -0.05 -16.74
CA PHE A 33 -8.63 -0.74 -15.82
C PHE A 33 -9.19 -2.10 -15.38
N ASP A 34 -8.76 -3.14 -16.09
CA ASP A 34 -9.02 -4.57 -15.81
C ASP A 34 -7.70 -5.36 -15.74
N ALA A 35 -6.64 -4.73 -15.21
CA ALA A 35 -5.36 -5.40 -15.03
C ALA A 35 -5.34 -6.16 -13.69
N GLU A 36 -4.81 -7.38 -13.72
CA GLU A 36 -4.51 -8.12 -12.49
C GLU A 36 -3.30 -7.48 -11.81
N ILE A 37 -3.48 -6.99 -10.58
CA ILE A 37 -2.43 -6.33 -9.81
C ILE A 37 -1.67 -7.38 -9.01
N HIS A 38 -0.37 -7.52 -9.27
CA HIS A 38 0.53 -8.42 -8.55
C HIS A 38 1.48 -7.64 -7.63
N LEU A 39 2.14 -8.34 -6.70
CA LEU A 39 3.16 -7.72 -5.83
C LEU A 39 4.35 -7.17 -6.62
N GLU A 40 4.70 -7.80 -7.74
CA GLU A 40 5.76 -7.36 -8.65
C GLU A 40 5.31 -6.30 -9.65
N SER A 41 4.01 -5.99 -9.72
CA SER A 41 3.48 -4.93 -10.58
C SER A 41 4.03 -3.57 -10.17
N SER A 42 4.49 -2.80 -11.15
CA SER A 42 4.96 -1.43 -10.96
C SER A 42 3.78 -0.46 -10.92
N LEU A 43 3.70 0.36 -9.88
CA LEU A 43 2.66 1.38 -9.70
C LEU A 43 2.59 2.35 -10.89
N ILE A 44 3.75 2.72 -11.45
CA ILE A 44 3.82 3.68 -12.56
C ILE A 44 3.81 2.96 -13.91
N ALA A 45 4.67 1.95 -14.10
CA ALA A 45 4.83 1.31 -15.41
C ALA A 45 3.72 0.31 -15.75
N ASP A 46 3.21 -0.43 -14.76
CA ASP A 46 2.22 -1.50 -14.95
C ASP A 46 0.80 -0.97 -14.68
N LEU A 47 0.58 -0.34 -13.51
CA LEU A 47 -0.71 0.25 -13.17
C LEU A 47 -0.94 1.60 -13.86
N GLY A 48 0.12 2.26 -14.33
CA GLY A 48 -0.03 3.54 -15.01
C GLY A 48 -0.43 4.68 -14.08
N LEU A 49 -0.12 4.59 -12.79
CA LEU A 49 -0.42 5.64 -11.82
C LEU A 49 0.45 6.86 -12.08
N ASP A 50 -0.23 7.99 -12.22
CA ASP A 50 0.41 9.28 -12.33
C ASP A 50 0.71 9.86 -10.93
N SER A 51 1.45 10.97 -10.89
CA SER A 51 1.81 11.65 -9.64
C SER A 51 0.60 11.94 -8.74
N LEU A 52 -0.51 12.38 -9.33
CA LEU A 52 -1.77 12.64 -8.61
C LEU A 52 -2.46 11.36 -8.14
N SER A 53 -2.64 10.40 -9.04
CA SER A 53 -3.30 9.13 -8.72
C SER A 53 -2.51 8.30 -7.71
N LEU A 54 -1.19 8.40 -7.70
CA LEU A 54 -0.34 7.80 -6.67
C LEU A 54 -0.63 8.43 -5.30
N VAL A 55 -0.69 9.76 -5.21
CA VAL A 55 -1.04 10.45 -3.97
C VAL A 55 -2.43 10.03 -3.49
N GLU A 56 -3.43 9.97 -4.37
CA GLU A 56 -4.77 9.53 -4.02
C GLU A 56 -4.82 8.08 -3.54
N ALA A 57 -4.09 7.18 -4.22
CA ALA A 57 -3.97 5.79 -3.79
C ALA A 57 -3.35 5.70 -2.40
N VAL A 58 -2.27 6.45 -2.14
CA VAL A 58 -1.60 6.46 -0.85
C VAL A 58 -2.51 7.01 0.24
N VAL A 59 -3.21 8.12 -0.01
CA VAL A 59 -4.19 8.68 0.93
C VAL A 59 -5.31 7.67 1.20
N ALA A 60 -5.81 6.98 0.19
CA ALA A 60 -6.83 5.94 0.39
C ALA A 60 -6.32 4.78 1.24
N LEU A 61 -5.03 4.41 1.13
CA LEU A 61 -4.39 3.40 1.95
C LEU A 61 -4.18 3.89 3.39
N GLU A 62 -3.68 5.11 3.57
CA GLU A 62 -3.56 5.77 4.88
C GLU A 62 -4.89 5.72 5.64
N GLN A 63 -5.98 6.10 4.98
CA GLN A 63 -7.32 6.04 5.55
C GLN A 63 -7.81 4.61 5.81
N ALA A 64 -7.53 3.67 4.90
CA ALA A 64 -7.94 2.27 5.06
C ALA A 64 -7.21 1.56 6.20
N PHE A 65 -5.96 1.93 6.48
CA PHE A 65 -5.13 1.35 7.53
C PHE A 65 -5.10 2.17 8.83
N GLY A 66 -5.65 3.38 8.84
CA GLY A 66 -5.55 4.31 9.97
C GLY A 66 -4.12 4.83 10.20
N ILE A 67 -3.33 4.97 9.13
CA ILE A 67 -1.97 5.50 9.18
C ILE A 67 -2.04 7.01 8.96
N GLU A 68 -1.38 7.79 9.82
CA GLU A 68 -1.39 9.25 9.75
C GLU A 68 -0.63 9.80 8.53
N ARG A 69 0.50 9.16 8.18
CA ARG A 69 1.26 9.45 6.96
C ARG A 69 2.16 8.27 6.57
N LEU A 70 2.10 7.87 5.31
CA LEU A 70 2.98 6.88 4.68
C LEU A 70 4.20 7.59 4.06
N PRO A 71 5.43 7.33 4.54
CA PRO A 71 6.63 7.98 4.01
C PRO A 71 7.01 7.37 2.66
N LEU A 72 6.44 7.89 1.57
CA LEU A 72 6.77 7.44 0.20
C LEU A 72 8.24 7.66 -0.16
N GLU A 73 8.88 8.67 0.44
CA GLU A 73 10.31 8.91 0.34
C GLU A 73 11.16 7.71 0.80
N ALA A 74 10.68 6.93 1.78
CA ALA A 74 11.34 5.70 2.22
C ALA A 74 11.36 4.61 1.13
N LEU A 75 10.46 4.69 0.13
CA LEU A 75 10.49 3.81 -1.04
C LEU A 75 11.56 4.24 -2.05
N SER A 76 11.98 5.51 -2.02
CA SER A 76 13.03 6.05 -2.89
C SER A 76 14.43 5.93 -2.28
N GLU A 77 14.56 5.91 -0.95
CA GLU A 77 15.87 5.89 -0.26
C GLU A 77 16.59 4.52 -0.32
N GLY A 78 15.92 3.46 -0.80
CA GLY A 78 16.39 2.08 -0.68
C GLY A 78 16.99 1.41 -1.92
N SER A 79 16.95 2.01 -3.12
CA SER A 79 17.47 1.36 -4.34
C SER A 79 17.81 2.33 -5.46
N ASP A 80 18.97 2.12 -6.08
CA ASP A 80 19.54 2.83 -7.25
C ASP A 80 18.66 2.73 -8.53
N GLU A 81 17.60 1.93 -8.48
CA GLU A 81 16.60 1.76 -9.54
C GLU A 81 15.24 1.48 -8.86
N ALA A 82 14.69 2.48 -8.18
CA ALA A 82 13.51 2.34 -7.31
C ALA A 82 12.25 1.92 -8.08
N TYR A 83 12.08 0.61 -8.27
CA TYR A 83 10.83 0.01 -8.71
C TYR A 83 9.77 0.24 -7.61
N PHE A 84 8.99 1.31 -7.77
CA PHE A 84 7.75 1.56 -7.00
C PHE A 84 6.75 0.47 -7.34
N THR A 85 6.87 -0.68 -6.67
CA THR A 85 5.98 -1.84 -6.88
C THR A 85 4.97 -1.95 -5.76
N VAL A 86 3.88 -2.66 -6.05
CA VAL A 86 2.84 -2.99 -5.07
C VAL A 86 3.43 -3.72 -3.87
N GLY A 87 4.41 -4.60 -4.10
CA GLY A 87 5.10 -5.36 -3.06
C GLY A 87 5.89 -4.48 -2.10
N SER A 88 6.59 -3.47 -2.61
CA SER A 88 7.27 -2.47 -1.78
C SER A 88 6.28 -1.65 -0.96
N LEU A 89 5.13 -1.29 -1.55
CA LEU A 89 4.06 -0.57 -0.85
C LEU A 89 3.42 -1.42 0.25
N VAL A 90 3.17 -2.70 -0.01
CA VAL A 90 2.67 -3.65 1.00
C VAL A 90 3.68 -3.79 2.14
N ASP A 91 4.97 -3.94 1.83
CA ASP A 91 6.01 -4.06 2.85
C ASP A 91 6.09 -2.80 3.72
N LEU A 92 6.02 -1.62 3.10
CA LEU A 92 5.97 -0.33 3.80
C LEU A 92 4.73 -0.24 4.70
N CYS A 93 3.55 -0.59 4.19
CA CYS A 93 2.34 -0.69 4.98
C CYS A 93 2.56 -1.64 6.16
N MET A 94 3.09 -2.85 5.96
CA MET A 94 3.31 -3.80 7.06
C MET A 94 4.22 -3.26 8.16
N ARG A 95 5.27 -2.51 7.80
CA ARG A 95 6.18 -1.86 8.76
C ARG A 95 5.45 -0.82 9.61
N HIS A 96 4.46 -0.12 9.04
CA HIS A 96 3.72 0.96 9.69
C HIS A 96 2.36 0.53 10.28
N THR A 97 1.71 -0.52 9.78
CA THR A 97 0.48 -1.08 10.34
C THR A 97 0.76 -1.83 11.65
N ALA A 98 1.97 -2.39 11.80
CA ALA A 98 2.39 -3.03 13.05
C ALA A 98 2.48 -2.05 14.23
N VAL A 99 2.59 -0.74 13.97
CA VAL A 99 2.63 0.32 15.00
C VAL A 99 1.29 1.04 15.18
N GLY A 100 0.39 0.98 14.20
CA GLY A 100 -0.88 1.72 14.20
C GLY A 100 -2.05 1.10 14.97
N ILE A 101 -2.01 -0.19 15.32
CA ILE A 101 -3.12 -0.84 16.09
C ILE A 101 -3.11 -0.48 17.59
N ALA A 102 -2.21 0.43 18.02
CA ALA A 102 -2.09 0.87 19.41
C ALA A 102 -2.49 2.34 19.63
N VAL A 103 -2.94 3.07 18.61
CA VAL A 103 -3.34 4.49 18.75
C VAL A 103 -4.84 4.65 18.50
N ASP A 104 -5.63 3.98 19.34
CA ASP A 104 -6.98 4.43 19.69
C ASP A 104 -6.99 4.75 21.19
N GLU A 105 -6.18 5.73 21.60
CA GLU A 105 -6.33 6.34 22.93
C GLU A 105 -6.05 7.84 22.82
N GLY A 106 -7.13 8.62 22.80
CA GLY A 106 -7.07 10.03 23.19
C GLY A 106 -7.48 11.07 22.15
N MET A 107 -8.77 11.09 21.76
CA MET A 107 -9.42 12.39 21.52
C MET A 107 -10.84 12.40 22.08
N ARG A 108 -10.89 12.39 23.41
CA ARG A 108 -12.04 12.84 24.21
C ARG A 108 -11.80 14.30 24.58
N THR A 109 -12.57 15.21 23.99
CA THR A 109 -12.86 16.53 24.57
C THR A 109 -14.33 16.82 24.34
#